data_AF-A0A8X7Z632-F1
#
_entry.id   AF-A0A8X7Z632-F1
#
_cell.length_a   1.000
_cell.length_b   1.000
_cell.length_c   1.000
_cell.angle_alpha   90.00
_cell.angle_beta   90.00
_cell.angle_gamma   90.00
#
_symmetry.space_group_name_H-M   'P 1'
#
loop_
_entity.id
_entity.type
_entity.pdbx_description
1 polymer ?
#
loop_
_entity_poly.entity_id
_entity_poly.type
_entity_poly.pdbx_seq_one_letter_code
_entity_poly.pdbx_strand_id
1 'polypeptide(L)'
;MAGNAGVVQDEEIGYGGNKVQPFASTPRPSKTERGKRDSSALSRILGLDELVSLNVTFGPERTSPVNMVGLVGFTVVRWLAQDYLGLLEILPVWRASLAEVFGTAVLVFAMDTIVISSYETQTKTPNLIMATLIAITIAILLLATFPISGGHINPAITLSAMFTGLITASRAAIYILAQCIGGILGALALKAVVNSTIEQTFSLGGCTLKIVAPGPSGPVAVGLETGQALWLEIICTFVFLFSSIYIAFDRRQAMALGRVVFCSIIGLVVGLLVFISTTVTATKGYAGVGMNPARCLGPAVVRGGHLWKGHWVFWVGPVVASVAFSLYTKMIPREHLLGAESK
;
A
#
# COMPACT_ATOMS: atom_id res chain seq x y z
N MET A 1 -32.81 31.14 74.05
CA MET A 1 -32.02 29.88 74.04
C MET A 1 -31.53 29.74 72.60
N ALA A 2 -30.28 30.02 72.25
CA ALA A 2 -29.00 29.43 72.72
C ALA A 2 -28.67 28.10 72.00
N GLY A 3 -27.45 27.86 71.51
CA GLY A 3 -26.29 28.77 71.39
C GLY A 3 -24.96 28.05 71.05
N ASN A 4 -24.00 28.81 70.50
CA ASN A 4 -22.58 28.50 70.20
C ASN A 4 -22.25 27.30 69.28
N ALA A 5 -21.24 27.27 68.38
CA ALA A 5 -20.07 28.12 68.05
C ALA A 5 -18.70 27.81 68.72
N GLY A 6 -17.62 28.02 67.93
CA GLY A 6 -16.19 27.96 68.33
C GLY A 6 -15.46 26.66 67.95
N VAL A 7 -14.14 26.59 67.72
CA VAL A 7 -12.98 27.55 67.56
C VAL A 7 -12.00 26.83 66.57
N VAL A 8 -10.90 27.28 65.92
CA VAL A 8 -9.71 28.19 66.09
C VAL A 8 -9.27 28.51 64.61
N GLN A 9 -8.80 29.67 64.14
CA GLN A 9 -7.72 30.62 64.53
C GLN A 9 -6.28 30.05 64.45
N ASP A 10 -5.18 30.74 64.11
CA ASP A 10 -4.81 31.97 63.34
C ASP A 10 -3.28 31.80 62.96
N GLU A 11 -2.39 32.69 62.46
CA GLU A 11 -2.29 34.17 62.25
C GLU A 11 -1.28 34.48 61.08
N GLU A 12 -0.40 35.50 61.16
CA GLU A 12 0.68 35.87 60.18
C GLU A 12 2.10 35.35 60.60
N ILE A 13 3.33 35.80 60.27
CA ILE A 13 4.03 36.97 59.62
C ILE A 13 5.38 36.42 59.04
N GLY A 14 6.11 36.93 58.03
CA GLY A 14 5.97 38.04 57.06
C GLY A 14 7.36 38.52 56.51
N TYR A 15 7.38 39.21 55.35
CA TYR A 15 8.52 39.91 54.65
C TYR A 15 9.88 39.22 54.41
N GLY A 16 10.28 39.13 53.13
CA GLY A 16 11.67 38.91 52.70
C GLY A 16 11.80 38.73 51.18
N GLY A 17 12.30 39.74 50.45
CA GLY A 17 12.35 39.72 48.98
C GLY A 17 13.77 39.61 48.40
N ASN A 18 13.90 39.01 47.21
CA ASN A 18 15.05 39.29 46.33
C ASN A 18 14.78 39.01 44.84
N LYS A 19 15.68 39.48 43.97
CA LYS A 19 15.51 39.52 42.51
C LYS A 19 16.01 38.25 41.78
N VAL A 20 15.37 38.01 40.64
CA VAL A 20 15.77 37.22 39.46
C VAL A 20 17.26 36.86 39.35
N GLN A 21 17.54 35.57 39.07
CA GLN A 21 18.65 35.16 38.20
C GLN A 21 18.17 34.13 37.16
N PRO A 22 18.87 33.97 36.01
CA PRO A 22 18.38 33.18 34.88
C PRO A 22 18.70 31.68 34.99
N PHE A 23 17.94 30.86 34.28
CA PHE A 23 18.25 29.43 34.10
C PHE A 23 19.58 29.24 33.35
N ALA A 24 20.44 28.35 33.84
CA ALA A 24 21.73 28.06 33.23
C ALA A 24 21.56 27.34 31.88
N SER A 25 22.41 27.70 30.90
CA SER A 25 22.41 27.09 29.57
C SER A 25 22.90 25.64 29.60
N THR A 26 22.08 24.70 29.14
CA THR A 26 22.50 23.31 28.93
C THR A 26 23.41 23.16 27.71
N PRO A 27 24.37 22.21 27.68
CA PRO A 27 25.31 22.06 26.57
C PRO A 27 24.63 21.60 25.28
N ARG A 28 25.15 22.06 24.13
CA ARG A 28 24.77 21.48 22.82
C ARG A 28 25.29 20.04 22.71
N PRO A 29 24.51 19.07 22.22
CA PRO A 29 25.05 17.75 21.90
C PRO A 29 26.11 17.85 20.81
N SER A 30 27.20 17.10 20.96
CA SER A 30 28.26 17.00 19.95
C SER A 30 27.74 16.28 18.70
N LYS A 31 28.29 16.62 17.53
CA LYS A 31 27.94 15.99 16.26
C LYS A 31 28.46 14.54 16.24
N THR A 32 27.60 13.56 16.51
CA THR A 32 27.89 12.16 16.16
C THR A 32 27.98 12.03 14.65
N GLU A 33 29.13 11.60 14.12
CA GLU A 33 29.28 11.39 12.67
C GLU A 33 28.43 10.20 12.20
N ARG A 34 27.28 10.51 11.60
CA ARG A 34 26.50 9.51 10.86
C ARG A 34 27.15 9.31 9.49
N GLY A 35 28.02 8.30 9.40
CA GLY A 35 28.83 8.03 8.22
C GLY A 35 28.05 8.09 6.91
N LYS A 36 28.47 8.99 6.00
CA LYS A 36 28.08 8.94 4.59
C LYS A 36 28.56 7.60 4.03
N ARG A 37 27.66 6.81 3.44
CA ARG A 37 28.07 5.61 2.69
C ARG A 37 28.67 6.08 1.38
N ASP A 38 29.98 6.25 1.37
CA ASP A 38 30.68 7.04 0.36
C ASP A 38 30.71 6.33 -1.00
N SER A 39 30.00 6.91 -1.98
CA SER A 39 29.99 6.41 -3.36
C SER A 39 31.36 6.51 -4.04
N SER A 40 32.24 7.39 -3.57
CA SER A 40 33.61 7.52 -4.09
C SER A 40 34.57 6.44 -3.59
N ALA A 41 34.20 5.68 -2.54
CA ALA A 41 34.97 4.51 -2.13
C ALA A 41 34.75 3.32 -3.09
N LEU A 42 33.51 3.17 -3.59
CA LEU A 42 33.12 2.06 -4.46
C LEU A 42 33.62 2.22 -5.91
N SER A 43 33.77 3.46 -6.42
CA SER A 43 34.39 3.69 -7.74
C SER A 43 35.88 3.32 -7.74
N ARG A 44 36.62 3.72 -6.69
CA ARG A 44 38.05 3.42 -6.51
C ARG A 44 38.33 1.93 -6.35
N ILE A 45 37.50 1.19 -5.60
CA ILE A 45 37.63 -0.27 -5.42
C ILE A 45 37.43 -1.02 -6.74
N LEU A 46 36.69 -0.46 -7.69
CA LEU A 46 36.35 -1.08 -8.98
C LEU A 46 37.15 -0.52 -10.17
N GLY A 47 38.11 0.38 -9.95
CA GLY A 47 38.94 0.97 -11.02
C GLY A 47 38.18 1.84 -12.03
N LEU A 48 36.93 2.21 -11.75
CA LEU A 48 36.05 2.89 -12.71
C LEU A 48 36.53 4.30 -13.07
N ASP A 49 37.34 4.92 -12.21
CA ASP A 49 37.86 6.28 -12.39
C ASP A 49 38.89 6.35 -13.56
N GLU A 50 39.57 5.25 -13.93
CA GLU A 50 40.42 5.18 -15.14
C GLU A 50 39.60 4.99 -16.43
N LEU A 51 38.48 4.27 -16.38
CA LEU A 51 37.62 4.04 -17.54
C LEU A 51 36.88 5.30 -18.02
N VAL A 52 36.69 6.29 -17.14
CA VAL A 52 36.03 7.56 -17.45
C VAL A 52 37.03 8.65 -17.88
N SER A 53 38.32 8.51 -17.56
CA SER A 53 39.34 9.54 -17.81
C SER A 53 40.06 9.45 -19.17
N LEU A 54 39.71 8.48 -20.02
CA LEU A 54 40.16 8.37 -21.42
C LEU A 54 39.50 9.43 -22.34
N ASN A 55 39.80 10.69 -22.08
CA ASN A 55 39.36 11.84 -22.88
C ASN A 55 40.20 11.97 -24.17
N VAL A 56 40.01 11.03 -25.10
CA VAL A 56 40.78 10.92 -26.36
C VAL A 56 40.46 12.10 -27.27
N THR A 57 41.41 13.04 -27.35
CA THR A 57 41.35 14.18 -28.27
C THR A 57 41.69 13.75 -29.69
N PHE A 58 40.73 13.89 -30.60
CA PHE A 58 40.93 13.58 -32.02
C PHE A 58 41.75 14.68 -32.72
N GLY A 59 43.07 14.47 -32.80
CA GLY A 59 43.91 15.11 -33.82
C GLY A 59 43.70 14.45 -35.19
N PRO A 60 43.88 15.20 -36.30
CA PRO A 60 43.84 14.63 -37.65
C PRO A 60 45.08 13.76 -37.95
N GLU A 61 44.95 12.88 -38.95
CA GLU A 61 46.00 12.03 -39.54
C GLU A 61 46.70 10.98 -38.63
N ARG A 62 46.12 9.77 -38.57
CA ARG A 62 46.64 8.59 -39.33
C ARG A 62 45.85 7.32 -38.99
N THR A 63 45.39 6.62 -40.03
CA THR A 63 44.77 5.29 -39.89
C THR A 63 45.83 4.21 -39.69
N SER A 64 45.91 3.64 -38.49
CA SER A 64 46.72 2.44 -38.21
C SER A 64 45.84 1.28 -37.71
N PRO A 65 46.28 0.00 -37.83
CA PRO A 65 45.44 -1.16 -37.50
C PRO A 65 45.04 -1.27 -36.02
N VAL A 66 45.75 -0.56 -35.12
CA VAL A 66 45.60 -0.67 -33.66
C VAL A 66 44.18 -0.31 -33.20
N ASN A 67 43.52 0.61 -33.91
CA ASN A 67 42.18 1.10 -33.57
C ASN A 67 41.10 0.01 -33.64
N MET A 68 41.29 -1.06 -34.43
CA MET A 68 40.27 -2.10 -34.59
C MET A 68 40.12 -2.98 -33.34
N VAL A 69 41.22 -3.27 -32.63
CA VAL A 69 41.19 -4.02 -31.36
C VAL A 69 40.50 -3.19 -30.27
N GLY A 70 40.79 -1.89 -30.21
CA GLY A 70 40.12 -0.96 -29.31
C GLY A 70 38.61 -0.86 -29.58
N LEU A 71 38.19 -0.81 -30.84
CA LEU A 71 36.78 -0.73 -31.22
C LEU A 71 35.99 -1.99 -30.84
N VAL A 72 36.56 -3.18 -31.05
CA VAL A 72 35.95 -4.45 -30.63
C VAL A 72 35.87 -4.54 -29.11
N GLY A 73 36.96 -4.22 -28.39
CA GLY A 73 36.99 -4.20 -26.94
C GLY A 73 35.96 -3.24 -26.33
N PHE A 74 35.88 -2.01 -26.84
CA PHE A 74 34.90 -1.01 -26.41
C PHE A 74 33.46 -1.45 -26.68
N THR A 75 33.21 -2.14 -27.79
CA THR A 75 31.88 -2.68 -28.12
C THR A 75 31.47 -3.81 -27.17
N VAL A 76 32.39 -4.74 -26.85
CA VAL A 76 32.13 -5.83 -25.89
C VAL A 76 31.96 -5.30 -24.47
N VAL A 77 32.81 -4.36 -24.02
CA VAL A 77 32.67 -3.71 -22.70
C VAL A 77 31.34 -2.95 -22.61
N ARG A 78 30.94 -2.23 -23.66
CA ARG A 78 29.65 -1.55 -23.72
C ARG A 78 28.47 -2.52 -23.70
N TRP A 79 28.56 -3.64 -24.40
CA TRP A 79 27.52 -4.68 -24.38
C TRP A 79 27.36 -5.30 -22.99
N LEU A 80 28.47 -5.74 -22.38
CA LEU A 80 28.50 -6.26 -21.01
C LEU A 80 28.03 -5.22 -19.98
N ALA A 81 28.34 -3.93 -20.17
CA ALA A 81 27.87 -2.85 -19.32
C ALA A 81 26.37 -2.56 -19.50
N GLN A 82 25.82 -2.69 -20.72
CA GLN A 82 24.38 -2.58 -20.97
C GLN A 82 23.62 -3.77 -20.36
N ASP A 83 24.15 -4.98 -20.46
CA ASP A 83 23.59 -6.16 -19.78
C ASP A 83 23.69 -6.04 -18.26
N TYR A 84 24.80 -5.52 -17.71
CA TYR A 84 24.92 -5.23 -16.27
C TYR A 84 23.98 -4.12 -15.81
N LEU A 85 23.77 -3.04 -16.58
CA LEU A 85 22.76 -2.03 -16.26
C LEU A 85 21.34 -2.62 -16.29
N GLY A 86 21.02 -3.43 -17.31
CA GLY A 86 19.77 -4.17 -17.39
C GLY A 86 19.58 -5.07 -16.17
N LEU A 87 20.62 -5.80 -15.75
CA LEU A 87 20.61 -6.59 -14.52
C LEU A 87 20.37 -5.72 -13.29
N LEU A 88 21.05 -4.57 -13.18
CA LEU A 88 20.93 -3.63 -12.06
C LEU A 88 19.56 -2.93 -11.99
N GLU A 89 18.83 -2.77 -13.11
CA GLU A 89 17.43 -2.32 -13.13
C GLU A 89 16.44 -3.47 -12.86
N ILE A 90 16.74 -4.69 -13.31
CA ILE A 90 15.96 -5.90 -13.01
C ILE A 90 16.04 -6.26 -11.52
N LEU A 91 17.20 -6.10 -10.88
CA LEU A 91 17.45 -6.44 -9.47
C LEU A 91 16.46 -5.81 -8.47
N PRO A 92 16.14 -4.49 -8.51
CA PRO A 92 15.08 -3.91 -7.67
C PRO A 92 13.67 -4.29 -8.13
N VAL A 93 13.43 -4.51 -9.43
CA VAL A 93 12.10 -4.85 -9.94
C VAL A 93 11.66 -6.25 -9.52
N TRP A 94 12.52 -7.29 -9.58
CA TRP A 94 12.11 -8.63 -9.11
C TRP A 94 11.92 -8.67 -7.60
N ARG A 95 12.75 -7.95 -6.82
CA ARG A 95 12.61 -7.86 -5.35
C ARG A 95 11.29 -7.22 -4.95
N ALA A 96 10.94 -6.11 -5.60
CA ALA A 96 9.64 -5.48 -5.44
C ALA A 96 8.50 -6.42 -5.86
N SER A 97 8.63 -7.12 -6.99
CA SER A 97 7.61 -8.03 -7.50
C SER A 97 7.37 -9.22 -6.57
N LEU A 98 8.41 -9.80 -5.96
CA LEU A 98 8.24 -10.83 -4.94
C LEU A 98 7.57 -10.29 -3.66
N ALA A 99 7.89 -9.06 -3.23
CA ALA A 99 7.18 -8.42 -2.12
C ALA A 99 5.69 -8.15 -2.45
N GLU A 100 5.34 -7.91 -3.72
CA GLU A 100 3.96 -7.84 -4.17
C GLU A 100 3.28 -9.23 -4.20
N VAL A 101 3.97 -10.31 -4.61
CA VAL A 101 3.45 -11.69 -4.51
C VAL A 101 3.19 -12.06 -3.05
N PHE A 102 4.20 -12.03 -2.18
CA PHE A 102 4.07 -12.42 -0.78
C PHE A 102 3.14 -11.48 0.00
N GLY A 103 3.21 -10.18 -0.27
CA GLY A 103 2.30 -9.19 0.32
C GLY A 103 0.85 -9.48 -0.04
N THR A 104 0.53 -9.76 -1.30
CA THR A 104 -0.85 -10.05 -1.71
C THR A 104 -1.30 -11.44 -1.25
N ALA A 105 -0.40 -12.42 -1.14
CA ALA A 105 -0.71 -13.72 -0.55
C ALA A 105 -1.09 -13.63 0.94
N VAL A 106 -0.32 -12.87 1.72
CA VAL A 106 -0.65 -12.60 3.13
C VAL A 106 -1.92 -11.75 3.25
N LEU A 107 -2.13 -10.77 2.36
CA LEU A 107 -3.36 -9.96 2.31
C LEU A 107 -4.59 -10.85 2.15
N VAL A 108 -4.62 -11.71 1.13
CA VAL A 108 -5.79 -12.55 0.82
C VAL A 108 -6.01 -13.59 1.90
N PHE A 109 -4.96 -14.31 2.30
CA PHE A 109 -5.04 -15.28 3.40
C PHE A 109 -5.63 -14.64 4.68
N ALA A 110 -5.09 -13.50 5.11
CA ALA A 110 -5.51 -12.86 6.35
C ALA A 110 -6.90 -12.23 6.23
N MET A 111 -7.21 -11.49 5.16
CA MET A 111 -8.52 -10.87 4.97
C MET A 111 -9.64 -11.93 4.89
N ASP A 112 -9.45 -13.00 4.12
CA ASP A 112 -10.47 -14.03 3.98
C ASP A 112 -10.64 -14.87 5.27
N THR A 113 -9.55 -15.10 6.02
CA THR A 113 -9.64 -15.68 7.38
C THR A 113 -10.42 -14.75 8.32
N ILE A 114 -10.21 -13.43 8.25
CA ILE A 114 -10.94 -12.44 9.07
C ILE A 114 -12.44 -12.41 8.70
N VAL A 115 -12.79 -12.47 7.40
CA VAL A 115 -14.18 -12.57 6.94
C VAL A 115 -14.85 -13.82 7.52
N ILE A 116 -14.22 -14.99 7.34
CA ILE A 116 -14.76 -16.29 7.82
C ILE A 116 -14.95 -16.26 9.34
N SER A 117 -13.89 -15.96 10.08
CA SER A 117 -13.91 -15.98 11.55
C SER A 117 -14.88 -14.97 12.15
N SER A 118 -15.04 -13.78 11.56
CA SER A 118 -15.99 -12.77 12.06
C SER A 118 -17.44 -13.24 12.00
N TYR A 119 -17.82 -14.00 10.97
CA TYR A 119 -19.16 -14.59 10.87
C TYR A 119 -19.30 -15.89 11.68
N GLU A 120 -18.31 -16.79 11.65
CA GLU A 120 -18.31 -18.04 12.44
C GLU A 120 -18.36 -17.82 13.96
N THR A 121 -17.85 -16.69 14.46
CA THR A 121 -17.90 -16.37 15.90
C THR A 121 -19.31 -15.96 16.38
N GLN A 122 -20.32 -15.91 15.48
CA GLN A 122 -21.74 -15.67 15.78
C GLN A 122 -22.01 -14.43 16.67
N THR A 123 -21.18 -13.41 16.56
CA THR A 123 -21.31 -12.18 17.36
C THR A 123 -22.50 -11.33 16.89
N LYS A 124 -22.94 -10.38 17.74
CA LYS A 124 -24.01 -9.42 17.37
C LYS A 124 -23.58 -8.38 16.33
N THR A 125 -22.27 -8.19 16.12
CA THR A 125 -21.70 -7.09 15.31
C THR A 125 -20.52 -7.56 14.44
N PRO A 126 -20.67 -8.63 13.63
CA PRO A 126 -19.56 -9.25 12.91
C PRO A 126 -18.89 -8.28 11.94
N ASN A 127 -19.67 -7.43 11.26
CA ASN A 127 -19.16 -6.41 10.33
C ASN A 127 -18.15 -5.45 11.00
N LEU A 128 -18.36 -5.08 12.27
CA LEU A 128 -17.49 -4.15 13.00
C LEU A 128 -16.18 -4.80 13.40
N ILE A 129 -16.23 -6.06 13.84
CA ILE A 129 -15.04 -6.86 14.18
C ILE A 129 -14.20 -7.08 12.92
N MET A 130 -14.84 -7.53 11.84
CA MET A 130 -14.25 -7.74 10.52
C MET A 130 -13.53 -6.48 10.01
N ALA A 131 -14.22 -5.33 10.03
CA ALA A 131 -13.66 -4.05 9.62
C ALA A 131 -12.47 -3.59 10.47
N THR A 132 -12.55 -3.77 11.79
CA THR A 132 -11.48 -3.37 12.73
C THR A 132 -10.23 -4.22 12.52
N LEU A 133 -10.39 -5.55 12.38
CA LEU A 133 -9.29 -6.47 12.12
C LEU A 133 -8.66 -6.21 10.74
N ILE A 134 -9.47 -6.02 9.69
CA ILE A 134 -8.98 -5.65 8.36
C ILE A 134 -8.16 -4.35 8.42
N ALA A 135 -8.61 -3.32 9.14
CA ALA A 135 -7.87 -2.07 9.26
C ALA A 135 -6.47 -2.26 9.87
N ILE A 136 -6.38 -3.04 10.96
CA ILE A 136 -5.12 -3.34 11.64
C ILE A 136 -4.20 -4.19 10.74
N THR A 137 -4.73 -5.25 10.12
CA THR A 137 -3.97 -6.13 9.22
C THR A 137 -3.42 -5.38 8.00
N ILE A 138 -4.21 -4.53 7.35
CA ILE A 138 -3.76 -3.72 6.21
C ILE A 138 -2.65 -2.74 6.65
N ALA A 139 -2.81 -2.04 7.78
CA ALA A 139 -1.78 -1.11 8.27
C ALA A 139 -0.43 -1.81 8.54
N ILE A 140 -0.45 -2.99 9.18
CA ILE A 140 0.75 -3.79 9.47
C ILE A 140 1.38 -4.31 8.16
N LEU A 141 0.58 -4.82 7.23
CA LEU A 141 1.06 -5.40 5.98
C LEU A 141 1.65 -4.35 5.03
N LEU A 142 1.08 -3.14 5.00
CA LEU A 142 1.67 -1.99 4.32
C LEU A 142 3.00 -1.59 4.95
N LEU A 143 3.12 -1.58 6.29
CA LEU A 143 4.41 -1.29 6.95
C LEU A 143 5.52 -2.30 6.60
N ALA A 144 5.16 -3.57 6.40
CA ALA A 144 6.10 -4.62 5.97
C ALA A 144 6.49 -4.53 4.48
N THR A 145 5.55 -4.21 3.59
CA THR A 145 5.75 -4.25 2.12
C THR A 145 6.21 -2.92 1.51
N PHE A 146 5.77 -1.78 2.05
CA PHE A 146 6.12 -0.45 1.57
C PHE A 146 7.63 -0.20 1.42
N PRO A 147 8.52 -0.64 2.33
CA PRO A 147 9.97 -0.45 2.19
C PRO A 147 10.60 -1.16 0.98
N ILE A 148 9.92 -2.15 0.37
CA ILE A 148 10.48 -3.03 -0.66
C ILE A 148 9.89 -2.74 -2.05
N SER A 149 8.57 -2.63 -2.15
CA SER A 149 7.87 -2.47 -3.44
C SER A 149 7.13 -1.13 -3.61
N GLY A 150 6.94 -0.38 -2.52
CA GLY A 150 5.89 0.64 -2.40
C GLY A 150 4.59 0.10 -1.77
N GLY A 151 4.48 -1.21 -1.56
CA GLY A 151 3.36 -1.84 -0.83
C GLY A 151 2.01 -1.65 -1.51
N HIS A 152 1.93 -1.93 -2.82
CA HIS A 152 0.68 -1.75 -3.55
C HIS A 152 -0.33 -2.83 -3.18
N ILE A 153 0.08 -4.11 -3.24
CA ILE A 153 -0.68 -5.33 -2.89
C ILE A 153 -2.13 -5.37 -3.46
N ASN A 154 -2.36 -4.61 -4.53
CA ASN A 154 -3.66 -4.28 -5.09
C ASN A 154 -3.50 -3.72 -6.53
N PRO A 155 -4.12 -4.34 -7.54
CA PRO A 155 -4.11 -3.82 -8.91
C PRO A 155 -4.69 -2.41 -9.05
N ALA A 156 -5.66 -2.01 -8.23
CA ALA A 156 -6.25 -0.67 -8.25
C ALA A 156 -5.26 0.43 -7.82
N ILE A 157 -4.42 0.17 -6.80
CA ILE A 157 -3.35 1.10 -6.40
C ILE A 157 -2.31 1.18 -7.52
N THR A 158 -1.97 0.03 -8.12
CA THR A 158 -0.99 -0.06 -9.21
C THR A 158 -1.44 0.67 -10.48
N LEU A 159 -2.69 0.50 -10.90
CA LEU A 159 -3.29 1.24 -12.01
C LEU A 159 -3.37 2.74 -11.71
N SER A 160 -3.71 3.11 -10.47
CA SER A 160 -3.73 4.52 -10.05
C SER A 160 -2.33 5.14 -10.13
N ALA A 161 -1.29 4.46 -9.63
CA ALA A 161 0.11 4.88 -9.71
C ALA A 161 0.61 4.99 -11.17
N MET A 162 0.12 4.12 -12.06
CA MET A 162 0.41 4.21 -13.49
C MET A 162 -0.29 5.43 -14.13
N PHE A 163 -1.57 5.63 -13.85
CA PHE A 163 -2.34 6.74 -14.41
C PHE A 163 -1.98 8.13 -13.83
N THR A 164 -1.33 8.19 -12.65
CA THR A 164 -0.73 9.42 -12.10
C THR A 164 0.73 9.62 -12.54
N GLY A 165 1.34 8.64 -13.22
CA GLY A 165 2.72 8.72 -13.73
C GLY A 165 3.82 8.41 -12.71
N LEU A 166 3.48 7.79 -11.58
CA LEU A 166 4.44 7.37 -10.54
C LEU A 166 5.19 6.07 -10.89
N ILE A 167 4.60 5.21 -11.73
CA ILE A 167 5.24 4.00 -12.26
C ILE A 167 5.01 3.84 -13.76
N THR A 168 5.92 3.15 -14.45
CA THR A 168 5.75 2.78 -15.86
C THR A 168 4.67 1.72 -16.05
N ALA A 169 4.06 1.67 -17.24
CA ALA A 169 3.09 0.63 -17.60
C ALA A 169 3.68 -0.79 -17.55
N SER A 170 4.97 -0.95 -17.87
CA SER A 170 5.69 -2.23 -17.73
C SER A 170 5.77 -2.68 -16.27
N ARG A 171 6.16 -1.79 -15.35
CA ARG A 171 6.19 -2.07 -13.91
C ARG A 171 4.78 -2.36 -13.37
N ALA A 172 3.77 -1.62 -13.84
CA ALA A 172 2.38 -1.83 -13.47
C ALA A 172 1.88 -3.23 -13.88
N ALA A 173 2.15 -3.66 -15.11
CA ALA A 173 1.78 -5.00 -15.58
C ALA A 173 2.44 -6.11 -14.75
N ILE A 174 3.74 -5.97 -14.44
CA ILE A 174 4.48 -6.93 -13.60
C ILE A 174 3.91 -6.98 -12.18
N TYR A 175 3.63 -5.82 -11.56
CA TYR A 175 3.02 -5.75 -10.23
C TYR A 175 1.61 -6.36 -10.21
N ILE A 176 0.77 -6.09 -11.22
CA ILE A 176 -0.58 -6.66 -11.32
C ILE A 176 -0.53 -8.19 -11.45
N LEU A 177 0.38 -8.72 -12.28
CA LEU A 177 0.60 -10.17 -12.39
C LEU A 177 1.09 -10.78 -11.06
N ALA A 178 2.06 -10.14 -10.40
CA ALA A 178 2.55 -10.55 -9.08
C ALA A 178 1.45 -10.56 -8.02
N GLN A 179 0.60 -9.52 -7.99
CA GLN A 179 -0.55 -9.42 -7.10
C GLN A 179 -1.58 -10.53 -7.39
N CYS A 180 -1.87 -10.83 -8.65
CA CYS A 180 -2.78 -11.91 -9.01
C CYS A 180 -2.26 -13.29 -8.59
N ILE A 181 -0.98 -13.58 -8.83
CA ILE A 181 -0.32 -14.80 -8.37
C ILE A 181 -0.37 -14.88 -6.84
N GLY A 182 -0.03 -13.79 -6.15
CA GLY A 182 -0.12 -13.68 -4.69
C GLY A 182 -1.51 -13.99 -4.17
N GLY A 183 -2.55 -13.37 -4.73
CA GLY A 183 -3.94 -13.62 -4.32
C GLY A 183 -4.38 -15.08 -4.50
N ILE A 184 -3.96 -15.74 -5.58
CA ILE A 184 -4.21 -17.18 -5.78
C ILE A 184 -3.47 -18.01 -4.71
N LEU A 185 -2.21 -17.70 -4.41
CA LEU A 185 -1.44 -18.37 -3.35
C LEU A 185 -2.05 -18.17 -1.96
N GLY A 186 -2.57 -16.98 -1.64
CA GLY A 186 -3.25 -16.70 -0.39
C GLY A 186 -4.55 -17.49 -0.23
N ALA A 187 -5.35 -17.59 -1.29
CA ALA A 187 -6.57 -18.40 -1.32
C ALA A 187 -6.28 -19.91 -1.27
N LEU A 188 -5.19 -20.38 -1.89
CA LEU A 188 -4.72 -21.77 -1.75
C LEU A 188 -4.26 -22.07 -0.32
N ALA A 189 -3.51 -21.17 0.31
CA ALA A 189 -3.08 -21.31 1.69
C ALA A 189 -4.28 -21.34 2.66
N LEU A 190 -5.32 -20.54 2.41
CA LEU A 190 -6.56 -20.60 3.18
C LEU A 190 -7.29 -21.95 2.98
N LYS A 191 -7.44 -22.40 1.74
CA LYS A 191 -8.05 -23.70 1.41
C LYS A 191 -7.32 -24.88 2.04
N ALA A 192 -6.00 -24.76 2.27
CA ALA A 192 -5.20 -25.79 2.92
C ALA A 192 -5.41 -25.88 4.45
N VAL A 193 -6.00 -24.86 5.09
CA VAL A 193 -6.22 -24.84 6.56
C VAL A 193 -7.70 -24.88 6.98
N VAL A 194 -8.66 -24.59 6.09
CA VAL A 194 -10.10 -24.73 6.38
C VAL A 194 -10.63 -26.11 5.97
N ASN A 195 -11.66 -26.59 6.66
CA ASN A 195 -12.40 -27.77 6.23
C ASN A 195 -13.36 -27.44 5.06
N SER A 196 -13.82 -28.47 4.36
CA SER A 196 -14.69 -28.35 3.19
C SER A 196 -16.06 -27.70 3.48
N THR A 197 -16.59 -27.85 4.70
CA THR A 197 -17.82 -27.19 5.14
C THR A 197 -17.64 -25.67 5.19
N ILE A 198 -16.53 -25.20 5.78
CA ILE A 198 -16.17 -23.77 5.84
C ILE A 198 -15.85 -23.23 4.44
N GLU A 199 -15.10 -23.98 3.61
CA GLU A 199 -14.84 -23.62 2.21
C GLU A 199 -16.13 -23.32 1.46
N GLN A 200 -17.13 -24.21 1.55
CA GLN A 200 -18.37 -24.05 0.78
C GLN A 200 -19.32 -23.00 1.37
N THR A 201 -19.43 -22.94 2.70
CA THR A 201 -20.32 -22.00 3.41
C THR A 201 -19.89 -20.55 3.16
N PHE A 202 -18.60 -20.26 3.33
CA PHE A 202 -18.06 -18.90 3.22
C PHE A 202 -17.37 -18.60 1.89
N SER A 203 -17.34 -19.56 0.96
CA SER A 203 -16.78 -19.36 -0.38
C SER A 203 -15.31 -18.91 -0.37
N LEU A 204 -14.52 -19.40 0.60
CA LEU A 204 -13.17 -18.92 0.94
C LEU A 204 -13.06 -17.39 1.14
N GLY A 205 -14.10 -16.74 1.69
CA GLY A 205 -14.14 -15.26 1.86
C GLY A 205 -14.27 -14.47 0.55
N GLY A 206 -14.39 -15.16 -0.58
CA GLY A 206 -14.38 -14.58 -1.92
C GLY A 206 -15.51 -13.57 -2.18
N CYS A 207 -15.19 -12.54 -2.97
CA CYS A 207 -16.12 -11.48 -3.32
C CYS A 207 -17.35 -12.03 -4.07
N THR A 208 -18.54 -11.86 -3.50
CA THR A 208 -19.82 -12.32 -4.05
C THR A 208 -20.77 -11.16 -4.29
N LEU A 209 -21.49 -11.20 -5.43
CA LEU A 209 -22.60 -10.29 -5.71
C LEU A 209 -23.94 -10.86 -5.26
N LYS A 210 -24.23 -12.10 -5.68
CA LYS A 210 -25.42 -12.88 -5.30
C LYS A 210 -25.04 -14.34 -5.06
N ILE A 211 -25.62 -14.94 -4.03
CA ILE A 211 -25.62 -16.40 -3.80
C ILE A 211 -27.01 -16.98 -4.12
N VAL A 212 -27.11 -18.30 -4.27
CA VAL A 212 -28.40 -19.00 -4.32
C VAL A 212 -28.64 -19.61 -2.95
N ALA A 213 -29.76 -19.25 -2.32
CA ALA A 213 -30.17 -19.73 -1.01
C ALA A 213 -31.51 -20.48 -1.08
N PRO A 214 -31.82 -21.39 -0.13
CA PRO A 214 -33.15 -21.96 -0.02
C PRO A 214 -34.21 -20.88 0.25
N GLY A 215 -35.33 -20.94 -0.47
CA GLY A 215 -36.48 -20.04 -0.29
C GLY A 215 -37.81 -20.79 -0.30
N PRO A 216 -38.94 -20.12 0.03
CA PRO A 216 -40.22 -20.79 0.28
C PRO A 216 -40.81 -21.56 -0.90
N SER A 217 -40.43 -21.20 -2.13
CA SER A 217 -40.90 -21.80 -3.38
C SER A 217 -39.78 -22.45 -4.21
N GLY A 218 -38.62 -22.69 -3.60
CA GLY A 218 -37.42 -23.22 -4.26
C GLY A 218 -36.18 -22.32 -4.07
N PRO A 219 -35.09 -22.56 -4.82
CA PRO A 219 -33.86 -21.78 -4.68
C PRO A 219 -34.03 -20.34 -5.18
N VAL A 220 -33.71 -19.35 -4.33
CA VAL A 220 -33.81 -17.92 -4.62
C VAL A 220 -32.42 -17.28 -4.67
N ALA A 221 -32.18 -16.40 -5.64
CA ALA A 221 -30.95 -15.62 -5.72
C ALA A 221 -31.03 -14.42 -4.76
N VAL A 222 -30.16 -14.39 -3.75
CA VAL A 222 -30.09 -13.32 -2.74
C VAL A 222 -28.74 -12.62 -2.79
N GLY A 223 -28.73 -11.29 -2.69
CA GLY A 223 -27.55 -10.44 -2.85
C GLY A 223 -27.84 -9.18 -3.65
N LEU A 224 -26.80 -8.38 -3.89
CA LEU A 224 -26.87 -7.05 -4.49
C LEU A 224 -26.98 -7.12 -6.02
N GLU A 225 -27.64 -6.15 -6.65
CA GLU A 225 -27.72 -6.10 -8.12
C GLU A 225 -26.39 -5.70 -8.76
N THR A 226 -26.09 -6.21 -9.95
CA THR A 226 -24.79 -5.98 -10.62
C THR A 226 -24.52 -4.48 -10.87
N GLY A 227 -25.54 -3.69 -11.20
CA GLY A 227 -25.40 -2.23 -11.33
C GLY A 227 -25.17 -1.51 -9.99
N GLN A 228 -25.86 -1.92 -8.93
CA GLN A 228 -25.66 -1.38 -7.58
C GLN A 228 -24.25 -1.71 -7.05
N ALA A 229 -23.80 -2.95 -7.23
CA ALA A 229 -22.47 -3.40 -6.86
C ALA A 229 -21.37 -2.68 -7.65
N LEU A 230 -21.57 -2.45 -8.96
CA LEU A 230 -20.62 -1.69 -9.78
C LEU A 230 -20.48 -0.25 -9.27
N TRP A 231 -21.58 0.44 -8.98
CA TRP A 231 -21.53 1.77 -8.39
C TRP A 231 -20.84 1.77 -7.02
N LEU A 232 -21.08 0.75 -6.19
CA LEU A 232 -20.46 0.65 -4.87
C LEU A 232 -18.95 0.38 -4.96
N GLU A 233 -18.49 -0.48 -5.88
CA GLU A 233 -17.05 -0.66 -6.16
C GLU A 233 -16.39 0.63 -6.66
N ILE A 234 -17.02 1.35 -7.61
CA ILE A 234 -16.50 2.62 -8.14
C ILE A 234 -16.37 3.64 -7.01
N ILE A 235 -17.43 3.84 -6.22
CA ILE A 235 -17.48 4.87 -5.18
C ILE A 235 -16.52 4.51 -4.03
N CYS A 236 -16.57 3.28 -3.51
CA CYS A 236 -15.68 2.88 -2.42
C CYS A 236 -14.20 2.86 -2.86
N THR A 237 -13.88 2.37 -4.06
CA THR A 237 -12.49 2.42 -4.55
C THR A 237 -12.03 3.86 -4.79
N PHE A 238 -12.89 4.74 -5.30
CA PHE A 238 -12.53 6.15 -5.47
C PHE A 238 -12.27 6.83 -4.12
N VAL A 239 -13.14 6.63 -3.12
CA VAL A 239 -12.94 7.17 -1.76
C VAL A 239 -11.70 6.59 -1.09
N PHE A 240 -11.40 5.30 -1.28
CA PHE A 240 -10.16 4.67 -0.82
C PHE A 240 -8.91 5.34 -1.41
N LEU A 241 -8.89 5.54 -2.73
CA LEU A 241 -7.78 6.18 -3.44
C LEU A 241 -7.62 7.66 -3.03
N PHE A 242 -8.72 8.40 -3.05
CA PHE A 242 -8.81 9.82 -2.70
C PHE A 242 -8.39 10.10 -1.25
N SER A 243 -9.01 9.41 -0.28
CA SER A 243 -8.86 9.71 1.15
C SER A 243 -7.60 9.13 1.80
N SER A 244 -6.89 8.21 1.13
CA SER A 244 -5.74 7.53 1.75
C SER A 244 -4.54 7.32 0.83
N ILE A 245 -4.72 6.84 -0.40
CA ILE A 245 -3.60 6.57 -1.32
C ILE A 245 -2.98 7.87 -1.84
N TYR A 246 -3.77 8.95 -1.99
CA TYR A 246 -3.26 10.29 -2.25
C TYR A 246 -2.18 10.74 -1.26
N ILE A 247 -2.33 10.41 0.03
CA ILE A 247 -1.38 10.76 1.10
C ILE A 247 -0.03 10.04 0.91
N ALA A 248 -0.06 8.80 0.41
CA ALA A 248 1.15 8.04 0.08
C ALA A 248 1.79 8.47 -1.25
N PHE A 249 0.98 8.96 -2.20
CA PHE A 249 1.44 9.47 -3.51
C PHE A 249 2.06 10.87 -3.40
N ASP A 250 1.54 11.75 -2.53
CA ASP A 250 2.22 12.99 -2.18
C ASP A 250 3.35 12.72 -1.17
N ARG A 251 4.58 12.66 -1.72
CA ARG A 251 5.83 12.52 -0.96
C ARG A 251 5.96 13.53 0.19
N ARG A 252 5.34 14.72 0.13
CA ARG A 252 5.39 15.71 1.21
C ARG A 252 4.56 15.29 2.40
N GLN A 253 3.31 14.89 2.18
CA GLN A 253 2.42 14.37 3.22
C GLN A 253 2.97 13.05 3.81
N ALA A 254 3.42 12.13 2.97
CA ALA A 254 4.02 10.87 3.41
C ALA A 254 5.26 11.06 4.31
N MET A 255 6.08 12.09 4.05
CA MET A 255 7.24 12.44 4.88
C MET A 255 6.85 13.21 6.15
N ALA A 256 5.87 14.11 6.08
CA ALA A 256 5.43 14.93 7.22
C ALA A 256 4.66 14.12 8.27
N LEU A 257 3.79 13.20 7.84
CA LEU A 257 3.04 12.30 8.73
C LEU A 257 3.89 11.10 9.19
N GLY A 258 4.84 10.67 8.37
CA GLY A 258 5.66 9.50 8.62
C GLY A 258 4.93 8.17 8.37
N ARG A 259 5.74 7.11 8.20
CA ARG A 259 5.30 5.81 7.67
C ARG A 259 4.18 5.14 8.47
N VAL A 260 4.26 5.18 9.81
CA VAL A 260 3.27 4.54 10.69
C VAL A 260 1.91 5.20 10.54
N VAL A 261 1.87 6.53 10.44
CA VAL A 261 0.61 7.29 10.38
C VAL A 261 -0.10 7.07 9.05
N PHE A 262 0.58 7.24 7.90
CA PHE A 262 -0.12 7.07 6.61
C PHE A 262 -0.53 5.61 6.35
N CYS A 263 0.28 4.60 6.71
CA CYS A 263 -0.14 3.20 6.62
C CYS A 263 -1.37 2.91 7.51
N SER A 264 -1.43 3.51 8.70
CA SER A 264 -2.60 3.40 9.59
C SER A 264 -3.84 4.05 9.00
N ILE A 265 -3.71 5.23 8.38
CA ILE A 265 -4.83 5.91 7.69
C ILE A 265 -5.37 5.05 6.55
N ILE A 266 -4.50 4.44 5.72
CA ILE A 266 -4.92 3.53 4.64
C ILE A 266 -5.68 2.32 5.20
N GLY A 267 -5.17 1.69 6.27
CA GLY A 267 -5.86 0.61 6.97
C GLY A 267 -7.24 1.03 7.48
N LEU A 268 -7.34 2.14 8.22
CA LEU A 268 -8.59 2.65 8.77
C LEU A 268 -9.62 2.98 7.69
N VAL A 269 -9.20 3.58 6.56
CA VAL A 269 -10.08 3.87 5.43
C VAL A 269 -10.60 2.59 4.76
N VAL A 270 -9.74 1.57 4.56
CA VAL A 270 -10.18 0.27 4.03
C VAL A 270 -11.18 -0.41 4.96
N GLY A 271 -10.88 -0.47 6.27
CA GLY A 271 -11.79 -1.05 7.26
C GLY A 271 -13.14 -0.33 7.31
N LEU A 272 -13.13 1.01 7.32
CA LEU A 272 -14.35 1.83 7.31
C LEU A 272 -15.19 1.60 6.04
N LEU A 273 -14.58 1.47 4.86
CA LEU A 273 -15.30 1.19 3.61
C LEU A 273 -15.86 -0.24 3.55
N VAL A 274 -15.16 -1.22 4.13
CA VAL A 274 -15.70 -2.58 4.35
C VAL A 274 -16.89 -2.54 5.32
N PHE A 275 -16.80 -1.80 6.44
CA PHE A 275 -17.92 -1.63 7.37
C PHE A 275 -19.14 -0.97 6.73
N ILE A 276 -18.94 0.16 6.02
CA ILE A 276 -20.01 0.89 5.35
C ILE A 276 -20.66 0.02 4.27
N SER A 277 -19.89 -0.61 3.38
CA SER A 277 -20.47 -1.42 2.29
C SER A 277 -21.28 -2.61 2.82
N THR A 278 -20.77 -3.34 3.82
CA THR A 278 -21.44 -4.51 4.40
C THR A 278 -22.64 -4.15 5.29
N THR A 279 -22.66 -2.95 5.89
CA THR A 279 -23.71 -2.53 6.83
C THR A 279 -24.79 -1.66 6.18
N VAL A 280 -24.46 -0.85 5.17
CA VAL A 280 -25.44 -0.06 4.41
C VAL A 280 -26.19 -0.91 3.39
N THR A 281 -25.53 -1.89 2.74
CA THR A 281 -26.25 -2.81 1.84
C THR A 281 -26.94 -3.94 2.57
N ALA A 282 -26.37 -4.43 3.68
CA ALA A 282 -26.90 -5.45 4.60
C ALA A 282 -27.52 -6.72 3.96
N THR A 283 -27.27 -6.97 2.67
CA THR A 283 -28.02 -7.96 1.89
C THR A 283 -27.31 -9.29 1.94
N LYS A 284 -27.98 -10.30 2.53
CA LYS A 284 -27.50 -11.69 2.57
C LYS A 284 -27.10 -12.16 1.17
N GLY A 285 -25.84 -12.58 1.00
CA GLY A 285 -25.29 -12.99 -0.29
C GLY A 285 -24.40 -11.98 -1.01
N TYR A 286 -24.23 -10.77 -0.44
CA TYR A 286 -23.19 -9.81 -0.84
C TYR A 286 -22.02 -9.86 0.17
N ALA A 287 -20.79 -9.92 -0.32
CA ALA A 287 -19.59 -10.02 0.54
C ALA A 287 -19.09 -8.69 1.13
N GLY A 288 -19.65 -7.55 0.71
CA GLY A 288 -18.98 -6.24 0.84
C GLY A 288 -18.15 -5.90 -0.40
N VAL A 289 -17.59 -4.68 -0.44
CA VAL A 289 -16.70 -4.29 -1.55
C VAL A 289 -15.35 -4.99 -1.49
N GLY A 290 -14.84 -5.37 -2.66
CA GLY A 290 -13.50 -5.89 -2.85
C GLY A 290 -12.44 -4.79 -2.83
N MET A 291 -12.63 -3.70 -3.58
CA MET A 291 -11.66 -2.59 -3.80
C MET A 291 -10.25 -3.02 -4.29
N ASN A 292 -10.06 -4.31 -4.54
CA ASN A 292 -8.80 -4.95 -4.88
C ASN A 292 -9.07 -6.15 -5.82
N PRO A 293 -8.81 -6.00 -7.13
CA PRO A 293 -9.13 -7.05 -8.10
C PRO A 293 -8.40 -8.38 -7.83
N ALA A 294 -7.17 -8.36 -7.33
CA ALA A 294 -6.41 -9.57 -7.00
C ALA A 294 -6.99 -10.30 -5.77
N ARG A 295 -7.48 -9.54 -4.77
CA ARG A 295 -8.17 -10.08 -3.59
C ARG A 295 -9.48 -10.78 -3.94
N CYS A 296 -10.16 -10.36 -5.00
CA CYS A 296 -11.34 -11.06 -5.50
C CYS A 296 -10.95 -12.23 -6.42
N LEU A 297 -9.92 -12.09 -7.25
CA LEU A 297 -9.45 -13.11 -8.18
C LEU A 297 -9.01 -14.40 -7.47
N GLY A 298 -8.23 -14.29 -6.38
CA GLY A 298 -7.67 -15.44 -5.68
C GLY A 298 -8.70 -16.51 -5.32
N PRO A 299 -9.69 -16.21 -4.47
CA PRO A 299 -10.78 -17.14 -4.14
C PRO A 299 -11.59 -17.57 -5.37
N ALA A 300 -11.82 -16.67 -6.34
CA ALA A 300 -12.58 -17.00 -7.55
C ALA A 300 -11.87 -18.08 -8.40
N VAL A 301 -10.55 -18.04 -8.52
CA VAL A 301 -9.75 -19.08 -9.20
C VAL A 301 -9.71 -20.38 -8.38
N VAL A 302 -9.54 -20.29 -7.06
CA VAL A 302 -9.29 -21.47 -6.19
C VAL A 302 -10.56 -22.27 -5.83
N ARG A 303 -11.70 -21.59 -5.67
CA ARG A 303 -13.00 -22.22 -5.39
C ARG A 303 -13.86 -22.33 -6.65
N GLY A 304 -13.84 -21.31 -7.51
CA GLY A 304 -14.69 -21.26 -8.70
C GLY A 304 -16.18 -21.09 -8.39
N GLY A 305 -17.02 -21.70 -9.22
CA GLY A 305 -18.46 -21.68 -9.07
C GLY A 305 -19.06 -20.26 -9.15
N HIS A 306 -19.89 -19.90 -8.17
CA HIS A 306 -20.64 -18.64 -8.22
C HIS A 306 -19.77 -17.38 -8.04
N LEU A 307 -18.50 -17.49 -7.61
CA LEU A 307 -17.56 -16.36 -7.51
C LEU A 307 -17.23 -15.71 -8.86
N TRP A 308 -17.50 -16.40 -9.97
CA TRP A 308 -17.37 -15.86 -11.33
C TRP A 308 -18.61 -15.04 -11.77
N LYS A 309 -19.76 -15.17 -11.09
CA LYS A 309 -21.02 -14.50 -11.49
C LYS A 309 -20.95 -13.00 -11.20
N GLY A 310 -20.60 -12.22 -12.23
CA GLY A 310 -20.40 -10.78 -12.13
C GLY A 310 -19.00 -10.36 -11.69
N HIS A 311 -18.02 -11.28 -11.71
CA HIS A 311 -16.64 -11.02 -11.26
C HIS A 311 -15.97 -9.80 -11.92
N TRP A 312 -16.35 -9.48 -13.17
CA TRP A 312 -15.89 -8.31 -13.90
C TRP A 312 -16.13 -6.99 -13.16
N VAL A 313 -17.12 -6.91 -12.27
CA VAL A 313 -17.41 -5.73 -11.44
C VAL A 313 -16.21 -5.37 -10.56
N PHE A 314 -15.56 -6.37 -9.96
CA PHE A 314 -14.35 -6.21 -9.13
C PHE A 314 -13.10 -5.82 -9.93
N TRP A 315 -13.19 -5.70 -11.25
CA TRP A 315 -12.13 -5.20 -12.13
C TRP A 315 -12.51 -3.85 -12.72
N VAL A 316 -13.67 -3.75 -13.37
CA VAL A 316 -14.14 -2.52 -14.03
C VAL A 316 -14.39 -1.40 -13.03
N GLY A 317 -15.00 -1.70 -11.86
CA GLY A 317 -15.25 -0.70 -10.84
C GLY A 317 -13.97 -0.03 -10.34
N PRO A 318 -12.96 -0.80 -9.88
CA PRO A 318 -11.66 -0.27 -9.52
C PRO A 318 -10.90 0.42 -10.67
N VAL A 319 -10.95 -0.08 -11.90
CA VAL A 319 -10.34 0.58 -13.07
C VAL A 319 -10.94 1.98 -13.31
N VAL A 320 -12.27 2.10 -13.29
CA VAL A 320 -12.97 3.38 -13.46
C VAL A 320 -12.63 4.34 -12.31
N ALA A 321 -12.55 3.84 -11.07
CA ALA A 321 -12.12 4.63 -9.92
C ALA A 321 -10.67 5.13 -10.06
N SER A 322 -9.74 4.30 -10.54
CA SER A 322 -8.35 4.70 -10.81
C SER A 322 -8.23 5.79 -11.88
N VAL A 323 -9.07 5.76 -12.92
CA VAL A 323 -9.13 6.81 -13.94
C VAL A 323 -9.69 8.10 -13.35
N ALA A 324 -10.81 8.04 -12.62
CA ALA A 324 -11.42 9.20 -11.96
C ALA A 324 -10.46 9.85 -10.95
N PHE A 325 -9.72 9.04 -10.19
CA PHE A 325 -8.68 9.50 -9.26
C PHE A 325 -7.51 10.19 -9.99
N SER A 326 -7.01 9.62 -11.10
CA SER A 326 -5.98 10.29 -11.93
C SER A 326 -6.47 11.65 -12.44
N LEU A 327 -7.71 11.75 -12.92
CA LEU A 327 -8.29 13.01 -13.36
C LEU A 327 -8.35 14.04 -12.21
N TYR A 328 -8.78 13.62 -11.01
CA TYR A 328 -8.77 14.49 -9.82
C TYR A 328 -7.36 15.01 -9.50
N THR A 329 -6.32 14.16 -9.50
CA THR A 329 -4.95 14.61 -9.22
C THR A 329 -4.40 15.64 -10.21
N LYS A 330 -4.97 15.73 -11.42
CA LYS A 330 -4.60 16.75 -12.43
C LYS A 330 -5.28 18.10 -12.20
N MET A 331 -6.32 18.16 -11.36
CA MET A 331 -7.00 19.42 -11.01
C MET A 331 -6.27 20.23 -9.93
N ILE A 332 -5.30 19.63 -9.24
CA ILE A 332 -4.57 20.25 -8.14
C ILE A 332 -3.41 21.11 -8.69
N PRO A 333 -3.32 22.41 -8.36
CA PRO A 333 -2.27 23.28 -8.88
C PRO A 333 -0.87 22.82 -8.50
N ARG A 334 0.00 22.65 -9.51
CA ARG A 334 1.41 22.22 -9.33
C ARG A 334 2.28 23.24 -8.57
N GLU A 335 1.82 24.48 -8.41
CA GLU A 335 2.61 25.59 -7.85
C GLU A 335 3.09 25.35 -6.42
N HIS A 336 2.36 24.54 -5.63
CA HIS A 336 2.84 24.12 -4.32
C HIS A 336 4.14 23.30 -4.39
N LEU A 337 4.39 22.56 -5.48
CA LEU A 337 5.46 21.55 -5.57
C LEU A 337 6.89 22.13 -5.62
N LEU A 338 7.07 23.41 -6.00
CA LEU A 338 8.39 24.05 -6.13
C LEU A 338 8.72 25.07 -5.01
N GLY A 339 7.75 25.45 -4.18
CA GLY A 339 7.94 26.44 -3.11
C GLY A 339 8.72 25.93 -1.89
N ALA A 340 10.02 25.60 -2.06
CA ALA A 340 10.91 25.23 -0.95
C ALA A 340 12.40 25.57 -1.13
N GLU A 341 12.91 25.77 -2.35
CA GLU A 341 14.32 26.14 -2.63
C GLU A 341 14.50 27.63 -2.97
N SER A 342 13.74 28.51 -2.30
CA SER A 342 13.80 29.97 -2.54
C SER A 342 13.42 30.81 -1.31
N LYS A 343 14.06 30.57 -0.17
CA LYS A 343 14.26 31.52 0.94
C LYS A 343 15.57 31.21 1.68
#